data_AF-A0A7Y3D1G5-F1
#
_entry.id   AF-A0A7Y3D1G5-F1
#
_cell.length_a   1.000
_cell.length_b   1.000
_cell.length_c   1.000
_cell.angle_alpha   90.00
_cell.angle_beta   90.00
_cell.angle_gamma   90.00
#
_symmetry.space_group_name_H-M   'P 1'
#
loop_
_entity.id
_entity.type
_entity.pdbx_description
1 polymer ?
#
loop_
_entity_poly.entity_id
_entity_poly.type
_entity_poly.pdbx_seq_one_letter_code
_entity_poly.pdbx_strand_id
1 'polypeptide(L)' 'HNVIAWGKTAEIVEKYLTKGKEVAVEGKLTSRSYETKEGDKRYITEVVCNELLMLGGK' A
#
# COMPACT_ATOMS: atom_id res chain seq x y z
N HIS A 1 7.37 -4.00 2.47
CA HIS A 1 5.95 -4.36 2.64
C HIS A 1 5.16 -3.81 1.46
N ASN A 2 4.15 -4.52 0.99
CA ASN A 2 3.23 -4.03 -0.04
C ASN A 2 2.04 -3.36 0.64
N VAL A 3 1.83 -2.08 0.33
CA VAL A 3 0.75 -1.25 0.90
C VAL A 3 -0.14 -0.79 -0.25
N ILE A 4 -1.44 -0.95 -0.11
CA ILE A 4 -2.43 -0.53 -1.10
C ILE A 4 -3.24 0.62 -0.52
N ALA A 5 -3.18 1.79 -1.15
CA ALA A 5 -4.00 2.95 -0.83
C ALA A 5 -5.07 3.16 -1.91
N TRP A 6 -6.27 3.55 -1.51
CA TRP A 6 -7.40 3.82 -2.40
C TRP A 6 -8.01 5.20 -2.12
N GLY A 7 -8.79 5.72 -3.07
CA GLY A 7 -9.54 6.97 -2.91
C GLY A 7 -8.66 8.16 -2.49
N LYS A 8 -9.14 8.93 -1.50
CA LYS A 8 -8.44 10.13 -1.01
C LYS A 8 -7.01 9.84 -0.52
N THR A 9 -6.77 8.69 0.10
CA THR A 9 -5.43 8.31 0.56
C THR A 9 -4.48 8.12 -0.63
N ALA A 10 -4.96 7.55 -1.73
CA ALA A 10 -4.17 7.41 -2.96
C ALA A 10 -3.83 8.79 -3.56
N GLU A 11 -4.77 9.73 -3.59
CA GLU A 11 -4.55 11.10 -4.08
C GLU A 11 -3.48 11.83 -3.24
N ILE A 12 -3.51 11.66 -1.91
CA ILE A 12 -2.49 12.23 -1.01
C ILE A 12 -1.12 11.61 -1.28
N VAL A 13 -1.05 10.28 -1.43
CA VAL A 13 0.19 9.57 -1.75
C VAL A 13 0.78 10.07 -3.06
N GLU A 14 -0.03 10.17 -4.11
CA GLU A 14 0.40 10.65 -5.43
C GLU A 14 0.92 12.09 -5.36
N LYS A 15 0.22 12.97 -4.64
CA LYS A 15 0.56 14.40 -4.60
C LYS A 15 1.77 14.71 -3.72
N TYR A 16 1.98 13.97 -2.63
CA TYR A 16 2.94 14.37 -1.59
C TYR A 16 4.08 13.38 -1.36
N LEU A 17 3.93 12.09 -1.72
CA LEU A 17 4.98 11.10 -1.50
C LEU A 17 5.89 10.97 -2.71
N THR A 18 7.19 10.94 -2.41
CA THR A 18 8.25 10.64 -3.36
C THR A 18 9.15 9.55 -2.78
N LYS A 19 9.97 8.92 -3.63
CA LYS A 19 10.90 7.89 -3.19
C LYS A 19 11.80 8.41 -2.07
N GLY A 20 11.89 7.66 -0.97
CA GLY A 20 12.75 7.97 0.18
C GLY A 20 12.06 8.75 1.31
N LYS A 21 10.79 9.16 1.15
CA LYS A 21 10.05 9.77 2.26
C LYS A 21 9.61 8.72 3.28
N GLU A 22 9.73 9.08 4.55
CA GLU A 22 9.26 8.26 5.66
C GLU A 22 7.77 8.47 5.92
N VAL A 23 7.06 7.38 6.19
CA VAL A 23 5.63 7.38 6.47
C VAL A 23 5.30 6.35 7.54
N ALA A 24 4.34 6.67 8.40
CA ALA A 24 3.65 5.69 9.22
C ALA A 24 2.33 5.31 8.54
N VAL A 25 2.03 4.02 8.51
CA VAL A 25 0.86 3.46 7.82
C VAL A 25 0.06 2.64 8.81
N GLU A 26 -1.23 2.95 8.92
CA GLU A 26 -2.21 2.11 9.60
C GLU A 26 -3.16 1.51 8.57
N GLY A 27 -3.41 0.21 8.69
CA GLY A 27 -4.26 -0.49 7.75
C GLY A 27 -4.57 -1.91 8.15
N LYS A 28 -5.29 -2.59 7.26
CA LYS A 28 -5.71 -3.97 7.45
C LYS A 28 -4.82 -4.93 6.66
N LEU A 29 -4.24 -5.91 7.34
CA LEU A 29 -3.55 -7.02 6.69
C LEU A 29 -4.57 -7.86 5.91
N THR A 30 -4.36 -7.99 4.60
CA THR A 30 -5.26 -8.70 3.69
C THR A 30 -4.46 -9.67 2.86
N SER A 31 -4.94 -10.92 2.76
CA SER A 31 -4.38 -11.91 1.86
C SER A 31 -5.37 -12.20 0.75
N ARG A 32 -4.92 -12.09 -0.50
CA ARG A 32 -5.72 -12.40 -1.70
C ARG A 32 -4.98 -13.40 -2.57
N SER A 33 -5.73 -14.11 -3.41
CA SER A 33 -5.15 -14.98 -4.44
C SER A 33 -5.61 -14.58 -5.82
N TYR A 34 -4.75 -14.75 -6.81
CA TYR A 34 -5.08 -14.59 -8.22
C TYR A 34 -4.40 -15.68 -9.04
N GLU A 35 -4.96 -15.98 -10.20
CA GLU A 35 -4.39 -16.95 -11.14
C GLU A 35 -3.54 -16.21 -12.18
N THR A 36 -2.35 -16.73 -12.48
CA THR A 36 -1.55 -16.21 -13.58
C THR A 36 -2.11 -16.71 -14.90
N LYS A 37 -1.68 -16.08 -16.01
CA LYS A 37 -2.03 -16.55 -17.35
C LYS A 37 -1.54 -17.97 -17.65
N GLU A 38 -0.58 -18.47 -16.87
CA GLU A 38 0.02 -19.79 -16.96
C GLU A 38 -0.74 -20.83 -16.12
N GLY A 39 -1.78 -20.43 -15.38
CA GLY A 39 -2.61 -21.30 -14.53
C GLY A 39 -2.14 -21.42 -13.08
N ASP A 40 -1.05 -20.73 -12.70
CA ASP A 40 -0.53 -20.80 -11.34
C ASP A 40 -1.32 -19.90 -10.39
N LYS A 41 -1.79 -20.48 -9.27
CA LYS A 41 -2.43 -19.72 -8.20
C LYS A 41 -1.37 -19.05 -7.31
N ARG A 42 -1.35 -17.72 -7.28
CA ARG A 42 -0.46 -16.93 -6.43
C ARG A 42 -1.23 -16.30 -5.28
N TYR A 43 -0.59 -16.24 -4.13
CA TYR A 43 -1.10 -15.61 -2.92
C TYR A 43 -0.27 -14.36 -2.63
N ILE A 44 -0.92 -13.26 -2.31
CA ILE A 44 -0.27 -12.02 -1.91
C ILE A 44 -0.85 -11.57 -0.58
N THR A 45 0.01 -11.26 0.37
CA THR A 45 -0.34 -10.58 1.62
C THR A 45 0.10 -9.13 1.54
N GLU A 46 -0.84 -8.21 1.73
CA GLU A 46 -0.68 -6.77 1.56
C GLU A 46 -1.37 -6.04 2.71
N VAL A 47 -0.98 -4.79 2.96
CA VAL A 47 -1.65 -3.91 3.91
C VAL A 47 -2.56 -2.96 3.14
N VAL A 48 -3.87 -3.07 3.33
CA VAL A 48 -4.82 -2.09 2.80
C VAL A 48 -4.79 -0.88 3.73
N CYS A 49 -4.28 0.24 3.23
CA CYS A 49 -4.06 1.48 3.97
C CYS A 49 -5.39 2.16 4.27
N ASN A 50 -5.65 2.42 5.55
CA ASN A 50 -6.77 3.24 6.00
C ASN A 50 -6.30 4.66 6.29
N GLU A 51 -5.18 4.79 7.01
CA GLU A 51 -4.58 6.06 7.39
C GLU A 51 -3.09 6.08 7.08
N LEU A 52 -2.60 7.26 6.68
CA LEU A 52 -1.19 7.50 6.39
C LEU A 52 -0.77 8.81 7.06
N LEU A 53 0.32 8.74 7.82
CA LEU A 53 0.96 9.89 8.41
C LEU A 53 2.32 10.09 7.74
N MET A 54 2.50 11.26 7.13
CA MET A 54 3.80 11.67 6.59
C MET A 54 4.72 12.02 7.76
N LEU A 55 5.90 11.41 7.78
CA LEU A 55 6.92 11.72 8.77
C LEU A 55 7.87 12.76 8.18
N GLY A 56 8.20 13.78 8.97
CA GLY A 56 9.16 14.80 8.57
C GLY A 56 10.57 14.27 8.76
N GLY A 57 11.40 14.38 7.71
CA GLY A 57 12.85 14.30 7.86
C GLY A 57 13.38 15.60 8.50
N LYS A 58 14.38 15.48 9.37
CA LYS A 58 15.17 16.62 9.87
C LYS A 58 15.69 17.50 8.73
#